data_AF-A0A6F9AA58-F1
#
_entry.id   AF-A0A6F9AA58-F1
#
_cell.length_a   1.000
_cell.length_b   1.000
_cell.length_c   1.000
_cell.angle_alpha   90.00
_cell.angle_beta   90.00
_cell.angle_gamma   90.00
#
_symmetry.space_group_name_H-M   'P 1'
#
loop_
_entity.id
_entity.type
_entity.pdbx_description
1 polymer ?
#
loop_
_entity_poly.entity_id
_entity_poly.type
_entity_poly.pdbx_seq_one_letter_code
_entity_poly.pdbx_strand_id
1 'polypeptide(L)'
;MADDCRRQGFELERRIFELDNKCASLRTEKQDDDYLQNASAILDKLKSFYRQGGESSSLPKLLQDYTQVILDITFYEENKLVDQEFPEDCSPFKIQQLLQDLTEPEVLAGRLAPAQEVQSVLGLEVLECLYWRRGALLYMYCHTLHQRKQWIKKNKATFLKCLQEGVRYLMRMLQVRNSVKLNDGVASSQTPTC
;
A
#
# COMPACT_ATOMS: atom_id res chain seq x y z
N MET A 1 26.96 -13.42 -4.55
CA MET A 1 27.25 -13.20 -3.11
C MET A 1 27.60 -11.73 -2.83
N ALA A 2 28.84 -11.24 -3.06
CA ALA A 2 29.19 -9.84 -2.77
C ALA A 2 28.62 -8.80 -3.76
N ASP A 3 28.42 -9.20 -5.03
CA ASP A 3 27.87 -8.33 -6.08
C ASP A 3 26.33 -8.17 -5.96
N ASP A 4 25.63 -9.22 -5.55
CA ASP A 4 24.17 -9.20 -5.32
C ASP A 4 23.79 -8.32 -4.12
N CYS A 5 24.54 -8.40 -3.02
CA CYS A 5 24.29 -7.60 -1.82
C CYS A 5 24.48 -6.09 -2.09
N ARG A 6 25.43 -5.72 -2.97
CA ARG A 6 25.60 -4.32 -3.40
C ARG A 6 24.43 -3.87 -4.27
N ARG A 7 24.02 -4.67 -5.26
CA ARG A 7 22.89 -4.33 -6.15
C ARG A 7 21.58 -4.16 -5.40
N GLN A 8 21.32 -5.00 -4.39
CA GLN A 8 20.15 -4.91 -3.53
C GLN A 8 20.10 -3.61 -2.71
N GLY A 9 21.25 -3.17 -2.17
CA GLY A 9 21.37 -1.90 -1.48
C GLY A 9 21.07 -0.69 -2.38
N PHE A 10 21.58 -0.70 -3.61
CA PHE A 10 21.34 0.39 -4.58
C PHE A 10 19.87 0.51 -5.01
N GLU A 11 19.12 -0.60 -5.10
CA GLU A 11 17.70 -0.55 -5.45
C GLU A 11 16.87 0.14 -4.36
N LEU A 12 17.04 -0.28 -3.10
CA LEU A 12 16.31 0.30 -1.97
C LEU A 12 16.70 1.77 -1.75
N GLU A 13 17.98 2.10 -1.87
CA GLU A 13 18.46 3.49 -1.83
C GLU A 13 17.75 4.37 -2.87
N ARG A 14 17.70 3.92 -4.13
CA ARG A 14 16.98 4.65 -5.20
C ARG A 14 15.51 4.88 -4.85
N ARG A 15 14.83 3.86 -4.32
CA ARG A 15 13.42 3.97 -3.91
C ARG A 15 13.19 4.95 -2.77
N ILE A 16 14.12 5.00 -1.82
CA ILE A 16 14.10 5.98 -0.73
C ILE A 16 14.21 7.41 -1.29
N PHE A 17 15.11 7.65 -2.24
CA PHE A 17 15.21 8.97 -2.89
C PHE A 17 13.96 9.37 -3.69
N GLU A 18 13.34 8.41 -4.39
CA GLU A 18 12.07 8.64 -5.09
C GLU A 18 10.95 9.03 -4.11
N LEU A 19 10.85 8.34 -2.97
CA LEU A 19 9.89 8.70 -1.91
C LEU A 19 10.20 10.01 -1.22
N ASP A 20 11.48 10.35 -1.02
CA ASP A 20 11.89 11.63 -0.44
C ASP A 20 11.41 12.80 -1.29
N ASN A 21 11.59 12.71 -2.62
CA ASN A 21 11.09 13.72 -3.55
C ASN A 21 9.57 13.83 -3.51
N LYS A 22 8.86 12.68 -3.47
CA LYS A 22 7.40 12.66 -3.36
C LYS A 22 6.93 13.31 -2.06
N CYS A 23 7.53 12.94 -0.93
CA CYS A 23 7.23 13.48 0.39
C CYS A 23 7.48 14.99 0.46
N ALA A 24 8.62 15.45 -0.07
CA ALA A 24 8.95 16.87 -0.14
C ALA A 24 7.91 17.64 -0.96
N SER A 25 7.51 17.12 -2.13
CA SER A 25 6.44 17.73 -2.94
C SER A 25 5.14 17.87 -2.15
N LEU A 26 4.67 16.81 -1.49
CA LEU A 26 3.42 16.83 -0.73
C LEU A 26 3.48 17.79 0.46
N ARG A 27 4.64 17.91 1.13
CA ARG A 27 4.85 18.87 2.22
C ARG A 27 4.79 20.33 1.75
N THR A 28 5.10 20.62 0.48
CA THR A 28 4.88 21.98 -0.05
C THR A 28 3.40 22.33 -0.17
N GLU A 29 2.52 21.34 -0.36
CA GLU A 29 1.06 21.53 -0.40
C GLU A 29 0.48 21.71 1.01
N LYS A 30 0.99 20.96 2.01
CA LYS A 30 0.56 21.06 3.40
C LYS A 30 1.73 20.81 4.35
N GLN A 31 2.31 21.90 4.86
CA GLN A 31 3.55 21.82 5.67
C GLN A 31 3.34 21.18 7.04
N ASP A 32 2.18 21.36 7.68
CA ASP A 32 1.95 20.95 9.07
C ASP A 32 1.21 19.61 9.20
N ASP A 33 1.33 18.72 8.21
CA ASP A 33 0.72 17.40 8.27
C ASP A 33 1.60 16.41 9.04
N ASP A 34 1.11 15.90 10.18
CA ASP A 34 1.86 15.03 11.09
C ASP A 34 2.39 13.76 10.39
N TYR A 35 1.63 13.17 9.46
CA TYR A 35 2.06 11.97 8.74
C TYR A 35 3.20 12.28 7.78
N LEU A 36 3.13 13.40 7.06
CA LEU A 36 4.21 13.82 6.16
C LEU A 36 5.48 14.22 6.93
N GLN A 37 5.34 14.80 8.12
CA GLN A 37 6.48 15.09 8.99
C GLN A 37 7.12 13.81 9.53
N ASN A 38 6.33 12.83 9.96
CA ASN A 38 6.83 11.53 10.37
C ASN A 38 7.55 10.79 9.22
N ALA A 39 6.93 10.76 8.04
CA ALA A 39 7.52 10.20 6.82
C ALA A 39 8.88 10.85 6.51
N SER A 40 8.95 12.19 6.54
CA SER A 40 10.20 12.93 6.33
C SER A 40 11.28 12.57 7.35
N ALA A 41 10.91 12.45 8.63
CA ALA A 41 11.86 12.09 9.69
C ALA A 41 12.40 10.67 9.56
N ILE A 42 11.58 9.72 9.12
CA ILE A 42 12.01 8.34 8.84
C ILE A 42 12.90 8.31 7.58
N LEU A 43 12.55 9.05 6.54
CA LEU A 43 13.37 9.18 5.32
C LEU A 43 14.76 9.73 5.62
N ASP A 44 14.89 10.72 6.50
CA ASP A 44 16.19 11.26 6.90
C ASP A 44 17.07 10.21 7.60
N LYS A 45 16.45 9.34 8.44
CA LYS A 45 17.15 8.20 9.05
C LYS A 45 17.56 7.14 8.02
N LEU A 46 16.69 6.86 7.05
CA LEU A 46 16.99 5.91 5.97
C LEU A 46 18.12 6.43 5.07
N LYS A 47 18.12 7.72 4.73
CA LYS A 47 19.19 8.34 3.93
C LYS A 47 20.52 8.39 4.69
N SER A 48 20.51 8.63 6.01
CA SER A 48 21.75 8.66 6.80
C SER A 48 22.43 7.30 6.88
N PHE A 49 21.65 6.20 6.93
CA PHE A 49 22.17 4.83 6.88
C PHE A 49 23.04 4.58 5.65
N TYR A 50 22.58 4.96 4.45
CA TYR A 50 23.35 4.78 3.21
C TYR A 50 24.56 5.72 3.12
N ARG A 51 24.48 6.93 3.68
CA ARG A 51 25.61 7.87 3.71
C ARG A 51 26.74 7.45 4.66
N GLN A 52 26.40 6.82 5.80
CA GLN A 52 27.35 6.51 6.88
C GLN A 52 27.93 5.09 6.80
N GLY A 53 27.66 4.33 5.73
CA GLY A 53 28.22 2.99 5.56
C GLY A 53 27.54 1.90 6.38
N GLY A 54 26.30 2.13 6.83
CA GLY A 54 25.42 1.09 7.35
C GLY A 54 25.80 0.50 8.70
N GLU A 55 26.03 1.32 9.73
CA GLU A 55 26.16 0.78 11.09
C GLU A 55 24.80 0.31 11.64
N SER A 56 24.68 -1.00 11.87
CA SER A 56 23.72 -1.71 12.75
C SER A 56 22.28 -2.05 12.28
N SER A 57 21.73 -1.49 11.19
CA SER A 57 20.36 -1.82 10.77
C SER A 57 20.27 -2.99 9.79
N SER A 58 19.42 -3.99 10.09
CA SER A 58 19.16 -5.14 9.22
C SER A 58 18.23 -4.78 8.04
N LEU A 59 18.32 -5.50 6.92
CA LEU A 59 17.44 -5.31 5.76
C LEU A 59 15.93 -5.35 6.12
N PRO A 60 15.44 -6.30 6.96
CA PRO A 60 14.06 -6.26 7.45
C PRO A 60 13.68 -4.94 8.10
N LYS A 61 14.55 -4.38 8.95
CA LYS A 61 14.28 -3.11 9.63
C LYS A 61 14.22 -1.95 8.64
N LEU A 62 15.13 -1.91 7.66
CA LEU A 62 15.11 -0.89 6.61
C LEU A 62 13.85 -0.97 5.75
N LEU A 63 13.40 -2.18 5.40
CA LEU A 63 12.18 -2.38 4.63
C LEU A 63 10.91 -2.05 5.43
N GLN A 64 10.90 -2.32 6.74
CA GLN A 64 9.81 -1.90 7.62
C GLN A 64 9.72 -0.37 7.71
N ASP A 65 10.84 0.31 7.91
CA ASP A 65 10.90 1.77 7.96
C ASP A 65 10.49 2.39 6.61
N TYR A 66 10.97 1.83 5.49
CA TYR A 66 10.52 2.20 4.15
C TYR A 66 8.99 2.01 3.98
N THR A 67 8.46 0.89 4.46
CA THR A 67 7.02 0.61 4.40
C THR A 67 6.22 1.61 5.23
N GLN A 68 6.72 2.03 6.39
CA GLN A 68 6.06 3.03 7.22
C GLN A 68 5.94 4.37 6.48
N VAL A 69 6.99 4.79 5.75
CA VAL A 69 6.95 6.00 4.91
C VAL A 69 5.88 5.89 3.83
N ILE A 70 5.78 4.73 3.16
CA ILE A 70 4.71 4.47 2.17
C ILE A 70 3.34 4.59 2.83
N LEU A 71 3.14 3.99 4.00
CA LEU A 71 1.87 4.02 4.72
C LEU A 71 1.46 5.44 5.09
N ASP A 72 2.39 6.25 5.59
CA ASP A 72 2.13 7.64 6.00
C ASP A 72 1.78 8.52 4.79
N ILE A 73 2.57 8.45 3.71
CA ILE A 73 2.35 9.22 2.49
C ILE A 73 1.01 8.83 1.84
N THR A 74 0.75 7.54 1.71
CA THR A 74 -0.50 7.05 1.12
C THR A 74 -1.69 7.36 2.00
N PHE A 75 -1.54 7.38 3.33
CA PHE A 75 -2.62 7.79 4.25
C PHE A 75 -3.02 9.24 4.02
N TYR A 76 -2.03 10.14 3.89
CA TYR A 76 -2.28 11.53 3.55
C TYR A 76 -3.04 11.68 2.21
N GLU A 77 -2.54 11.04 1.14
CA GLU A 77 -3.15 11.13 -0.19
C GLU A 77 -4.56 10.51 -0.23
N GLU A 78 -4.78 9.40 0.48
CA GLU A 78 -6.10 8.76 0.57
C GLU A 78 -7.12 9.65 1.27
N ASN A 79 -6.76 10.28 2.40
CA ASN A 79 -7.65 11.21 3.08
C ASN A 79 -8.02 12.38 2.17
N LYS A 80 -7.06 12.91 1.41
CA LYS A 80 -7.33 13.96 0.42
C LYS A 80 -8.36 13.52 -0.63
N LEU A 81 -8.30 12.28 -1.11
CA LEU A 81 -9.30 11.74 -2.05
C LEU A 81 -10.68 11.57 -1.38
N VAL A 82 -10.71 11.13 -0.12
CA VAL A 82 -11.95 10.98 0.65
C VAL A 82 -12.62 12.33 0.88
N ASP A 83 -11.86 13.34 1.30
CA ASP A 83 -12.34 14.72 1.52
C ASP A 83 -12.89 15.36 0.24
N GLN A 84 -12.33 14.98 -0.91
CA GLN A 84 -12.76 15.42 -2.24
C GLN A 84 -13.88 14.53 -2.83
N GLU A 85 -14.37 13.56 -2.05
CA GLU A 85 -15.37 12.58 -2.47
C GLU A 85 -15.00 11.81 -3.74
N PHE A 86 -13.73 11.47 -3.94
CA PHE A 86 -13.23 10.73 -5.11
C PHE A 86 -13.71 11.35 -6.46
N PRO A 87 -13.15 12.50 -6.86
CA PRO A 87 -13.53 13.18 -8.11
C PRO A 87 -13.29 12.30 -9.35
N GLU A 88 -14.25 12.30 -10.30
CA GLU A 88 -14.29 11.32 -11.39
C GLU A 88 -13.13 11.41 -12.39
N ASP A 89 -12.54 12.58 -12.54
CA ASP A 89 -11.50 12.91 -13.51
C ASP A 89 -10.13 12.31 -13.16
N CYS A 90 -9.78 12.28 -11.87
CA CYS A 90 -8.46 11.85 -11.41
C CYS A 90 -8.46 10.63 -10.49
N SER A 91 -9.59 10.32 -9.82
CA SER A 91 -9.64 9.22 -8.85
C SER A 91 -9.23 7.86 -9.42
N PRO A 92 -9.66 7.42 -10.62
CA PRO A 92 -9.25 6.11 -11.13
C PRO A 92 -7.72 5.96 -11.22
N PHE A 93 -7.03 7.02 -11.69
CA PHE A 93 -5.57 7.03 -11.79
C PHE A 93 -4.93 7.07 -10.40
N LYS A 94 -5.42 7.93 -9.51
CA LYS A 94 -4.87 8.06 -8.15
C LYS A 94 -5.05 6.80 -7.32
N ILE A 95 -6.20 6.13 -7.40
CA ILE A 95 -6.43 4.82 -6.77
C ILE A 95 -5.43 3.80 -7.28
N GLN A 96 -5.22 3.73 -8.60
CA GLN A 96 -4.23 2.81 -9.17
C GLN A 96 -2.82 3.10 -8.66
N GLN A 97 -2.42 4.38 -8.60
CA GLN A 97 -1.12 4.79 -8.09
C GLN A 97 -0.96 4.40 -6.61
N LEU A 98 -1.95 4.69 -5.76
CA LEU A 98 -1.92 4.34 -4.33
C LEU A 98 -1.86 2.83 -4.11
N LEU A 99 -2.60 2.04 -4.89
CA LEU A 99 -2.52 0.58 -4.83
C LEU A 99 -1.15 0.06 -5.25
N GLN A 100 -0.51 0.67 -6.26
CA GLN A 100 0.85 0.34 -6.67
C GLN A 100 1.86 0.67 -5.57
N ASP A 101 1.78 1.88 -5.01
CA ASP A 101 2.65 2.32 -3.92
C ASP A 101 2.49 1.41 -2.69
N LEU A 102 1.25 1.09 -2.30
CA LEU A 102 1.00 0.15 -1.22
C LEU A 102 1.53 -1.25 -1.55
N THR A 103 1.50 -1.71 -2.82
CA THR A 103 2.00 -3.04 -3.24
C THR A 103 3.52 -3.13 -3.27
N GLU A 104 4.19 -2.01 -3.48
CA GLU A 104 5.63 -1.93 -3.65
C GLU A 104 6.41 -2.68 -2.56
N PRO A 105 6.16 -2.47 -1.25
CA PRO A 105 7.01 -3.05 -0.21
C PRO A 105 7.05 -4.58 -0.21
N GLU A 106 5.94 -5.24 -0.53
CA GLU A 106 5.90 -6.71 -0.69
C GLU A 106 6.78 -7.15 -1.87
N VAL A 107 6.71 -6.38 -2.96
CA VAL A 107 7.45 -6.62 -4.18
C VAL A 107 8.96 -6.38 -3.96
N LEU A 108 9.37 -5.34 -3.22
CA LEU A 108 10.78 -5.18 -2.82
C LEU A 108 11.25 -6.27 -1.88
N ALA A 109 10.46 -6.62 -0.85
CA ALA A 109 10.83 -7.68 0.08
C ALA A 109 11.12 -9.00 -0.67
N GLY A 110 10.26 -9.37 -1.63
CA GLY A 110 10.46 -10.56 -2.47
C GLY A 110 11.68 -10.49 -3.38
N ARG A 111 12.09 -9.30 -3.85
CA ARG A 111 13.29 -9.11 -4.69
C ARG A 111 14.59 -9.05 -3.88
N LEU A 112 14.58 -8.36 -2.74
CA LEU A 112 15.77 -8.12 -1.93
C LEU A 112 16.07 -9.26 -0.96
N ALA A 113 15.05 -10.04 -0.57
CA ALA A 113 15.20 -11.19 0.30
C ALA A 113 14.48 -12.43 -0.27
N PRO A 114 14.85 -12.92 -1.46
CA PRO A 114 14.11 -13.99 -2.16
C PRO A 114 14.12 -15.34 -1.42
N ALA A 115 15.03 -15.53 -0.46
CA ALA A 115 15.12 -16.72 0.38
C ALA A 115 14.23 -16.66 1.64
N GLN A 116 13.59 -15.52 1.91
CA GLN A 116 12.73 -15.31 3.07
C GLN A 116 11.30 -15.06 2.62
N GLU A 117 10.34 -15.52 3.41
CA GLU A 117 8.96 -15.15 3.18
C GLU A 117 8.76 -13.65 3.44
N VAL A 118 7.93 -12.99 2.62
CA VAL A 118 7.64 -11.55 2.75
C VAL A 118 7.18 -11.20 4.18
N GLN A 119 6.39 -12.08 4.80
CA GLN A 119 5.94 -11.92 6.18
C GLN A 119 7.08 -11.93 7.21
N SER A 120 8.16 -12.69 6.98
CA SER A 120 9.33 -12.71 7.86
C SER A 120 10.17 -11.45 7.73
N VAL A 121 10.11 -10.78 6.57
CA VAL A 121 10.87 -9.56 6.29
C VAL A 121 10.11 -8.31 6.76
N LEU A 122 8.84 -8.18 6.37
CA LEU A 122 8.02 -7.02 6.74
C LEU A 122 7.42 -7.15 8.15
N GLY A 123 7.23 -8.36 8.65
CA GLY A 123 6.48 -8.62 9.87
C GLY A 123 4.97 -8.66 9.62
N LEU A 124 4.27 -9.38 10.49
CA LEU A 124 2.83 -9.64 10.35
C LEU A 124 2.00 -8.36 10.42
N GLU A 125 2.29 -7.47 11.38
CA GLU A 125 1.55 -6.22 11.57
C GLU A 125 1.58 -5.31 10.34
N VAL A 126 2.78 -5.13 9.77
CA VAL A 126 2.97 -4.28 8.60
C VAL A 126 2.28 -4.89 7.38
N LEU A 127 2.44 -6.21 7.17
CA LEU A 127 1.82 -6.90 6.05
C LEU A 127 0.28 -6.88 6.11
N GLU A 128 -0.29 -7.08 7.31
CA GLU A 128 -1.73 -6.89 7.55
C GLU A 128 -2.18 -5.48 7.24
N CYS A 129 -1.43 -4.48 7.71
CA CYS A 129 -1.73 -3.08 7.46
C CYS A 129 -1.77 -2.78 5.96
N LEU A 130 -0.79 -3.27 5.19
CA LEU A 130 -0.78 -3.11 3.73
C LEU A 130 -2.03 -3.70 3.06
N TYR A 131 -2.42 -4.93 3.43
CA TYR A 131 -3.63 -5.54 2.89
C TYR A 131 -4.90 -4.82 3.34
N TRP A 132 -4.97 -4.41 4.61
CA TRP A 132 -6.07 -3.61 5.13
C TRP A 132 -6.23 -2.30 4.36
N ARG A 133 -5.14 -1.54 4.20
CA ARG A 133 -5.14 -0.21 3.57
C ARG A 133 -5.59 -0.31 2.11
N ARG A 134 -5.11 -1.30 1.34
CA ARG A 134 -5.58 -1.54 -0.04
C ARG A 134 -7.07 -1.90 -0.11
N GLY A 135 -7.53 -2.77 0.80
CA GLY A 135 -8.94 -3.17 0.88
C GLY A 135 -9.85 -1.99 1.27
N ALA A 136 -9.46 -1.24 2.29
CA ALA A 136 -10.17 -0.06 2.79
C ALA A 136 -10.24 1.04 1.72
N LEU A 137 -9.15 1.31 1.01
CA LEU A 137 -9.12 2.27 -0.09
C LEU A 137 -10.17 1.93 -1.17
N LEU A 138 -10.18 0.67 -1.62
CA LEU A 138 -11.15 0.22 -2.61
C LEU A 138 -12.58 0.23 -2.08
N TYR A 139 -12.78 -0.10 -0.80
CA TYR A 139 -14.08 0.02 -0.16
C TYR A 139 -14.58 1.47 -0.13
N MET A 140 -13.76 2.41 0.33
CA MET A 140 -14.11 3.84 0.38
C MET A 140 -14.44 4.36 -1.01
N TYR A 141 -13.61 4.03 -2.01
CA TYR A 141 -13.85 4.42 -3.40
C TYR A 141 -15.19 3.85 -3.93
N CYS A 142 -15.44 2.55 -3.75
CA CYS A 142 -16.69 1.95 -4.20
C CYS A 142 -17.90 2.47 -3.43
N HIS A 143 -17.76 2.74 -2.13
CA HIS A 143 -18.82 3.31 -1.30
C HIS A 143 -19.27 4.67 -1.83
N THR A 144 -18.32 5.56 -2.16
CA THR A 144 -18.62 6.87 -2.73
C THR A 144 -19.22 6.75 -4.13
N LEU A 145 -18.65 5.89 -4.99
CA LEU A 145 -19.19 5.67 -6.34
C LEU A 145 -20.59 5.03 -6.34
N HIS A 146 -20.93 4.24 -5.32
CA HIS A 146 -22.25 3.63 -5.19
C HIS A 146 -23.38 4.66 -5.20
N GLN A 147 -23.10 5.89 -4.75
CA GLN A 147 -24.06 7.00 -4.78
C GLN A 147 -24.27 7.55 -6.21
N ARG A 148 -23.35 7.30 -7.15
CA ARG A 148 -23.35 7.79 -8.54
C ARG A 148 -23.96 6.78 -9.52
N LYS A 149 -25.27 6.56 -9.43
CA LYS A 149 -26.00 5.54 -10.21
C LYS A 149 -25.74 5.56 -11.73
N GLN A 150 -25.61 6.75 -12.34
CA GLN A 150 -25.33 6.87 -13.78
C GLN A 150 -23.92 6.41 -14.15
N TRP A 151 -22.93 6.72 -13.30
CA TRP A 151 -21.55 6.31 -13.49
C TRP A 151 -21.42 4.78 -13.42
N ILE A 152 -22.05 4.14 -12.43
CA ILE A 152 -22.04 2.68 -12.26
C ILE A 152 -22.63 1.98 -13.49
N LYS A 153 -23.73 2.51 -14.05
CA LYS A 153 -24.32 1.92 -15.27
C LYS A 153 -23.34 1.91 -16.44
N LYS A 154 -22.51 2.94 -16.57
CA LYS A 154 -21.48 3.04 -17.63
C LYS A 154 -20.22 2.22 -17.31
N ASN A 155 -19.87 2.09 -16.03
CA ASN A 155 -18.60 1.52 -15.57
C ASN A 155 -18.74 0.26 -14.71
N LYS A 156 -19.81 -0.52 -14.92
CA LYS A 156 -20.18 -1.66 -14.08
C LYS A 156 -19.06 -2.67 -13.88
N ALA A 157 -18.33 -2.99 -14.96
CA ALA A 157 -17.22 -3.96 -14.90
C ALA A 157 -16.09 -3.46 -13.99
N THR A 158 -15.70 -2.19 -14.13
CA THR A 158 -14.68 -1.55 -13.29
C THR A 158 -15.12 -1.53 -11.83
N PHE A 159 -16.37 -1.15 -11.56
CA PHE A 159 -16.92 -1.12 -10.21
C PHE A 159 -16.89 -2.51 -9.54
N LEU A 160 -17.34 -3.55 -10.25
CA LEU A 160 -17.31 -4.93 -9.73
C LEU A 160 -15.88 -5.42 -9.49
N LYS A 161 -14.94 -5.10 -10.39
CA LYS A 161 -13.53 -5.44 -10.21
C LYS A 161 -12.95 -4.78 -8.95
N CYS A 162 -13.23 -3.49 -8.73
CA CYS A 162 -12.78 -2.79 -7.53
C CYS A 162 -13.33 -3.42 -6.24
N LEU A 163 -14.62 -3.81 -6.22
CA LEU A 163 -15.21 -4.51 -5.07
C LEU A 163 -14.56 -5.88 -4.82
N GLN A 164 -14.40 -6.69 -5.87
CA GLN A 164 -13.79 -8.02 -5.77
C GLN A 164 -12.35 -7.94 -5.25
N GLU A 165 -11.57 -7.03 -5.81
CA GLU A 165 -10.18 -6.81 -5.37
C GLU A 165 -10.11 -6.28 -3.93
N GLY A 166 -11.02 -5.37 -3.55
CA GLY A 166 -11.13 -4.86 -2.18
C GLY A 166 -11.40 -5.99 -1.18
N VAL A 167 -12.40 -6.85 -1.46
CA VAL A 167 -12.70 -8.03 -0.63
C VAL A 167 -11.51 -8.97 -0.57
N ARG A 168 -10.85 -9.25 -1.71
CA ARG A 168 -9.67 -10.12 -1.76
C ARG A 168 -8.55 -9.61 -0.87
N TYR A 169 -8.30 -8.30 -0.82
CA TYR A 169 -7.31 -7.72 0.08
C TYR A 169 -7.72 -7.87 1.55
N LEU A 170 -8.98 -7.61 1.89
CA LEU A 170 -9.46 -7.79 3.26
C LEU A 170 -9.40 -9.26 3.71
N MET A 171 -9.71 -10.20 2.82
CA MET A 171 -9.53 -11.63 3.09
C MET A 171 -8.06 -11.99 3.33
N ARG A 172 -7.13 -11.46 2.51
CA ARG A 172 -5.69 -11.65 2.72
C ARG A 172 -5.22 -11.06 4.04
N MET A 173 -5.69 -9.89 4.43
CA MET A 173 -5.40 -9.29 5.74
C MET A 173 -5.77 -10.27 6.87
N LEU A 174 -6.99 -10.83 6.83
CA LEU A 174 -7.44 -11.79 7.85
C LEU A 174 -6.59 -13.07 7.88
N GLN A 175 -5.97 -13.45 6.77
CA GLN A 175 -5.15 -14.65 6.61
C GLN A 175 -3.70 -14.47 7.06
N VAL A 176 -3.21 -13.24 7.29
CA VAL A 176 -1.81 -13.04 7.69
C VAL A 176 -1.52 -13.69 9.05
N ARG A 177 -2.43 -13.54 10.02
CA ARG A 177 -2.32 -14.21 11.33
C ARG A 177 -3.06 -15.53 11.44
N ASN A 178 -4.01 -15.79 10.54
CA ASN A 178 -4.85 -16.98 10.60
C ASN A 178 -4.52 -17.95 9.46
N SER A 179 -4.20 -19.20 9.80
CA SER A 179 -4.16 -20.31 8.84
C SER A 179 -5.55 -20.71 8.29
N VAL A 180 -6.58 -19.89 8.53
CA VAL A 180 -7.97 -20.19 8.22
C VAL A 180 -8.17 -20.04 6.73
N LYS A 181 -8.32 -21.17 6.04
CA LYS A 181 -8.83 -21.22 4.67
C LYS A 181 -10.26 -20.68 4.68
N LEU A 182 -10.43 -19.40 4.37
CA LEU A 182 -11.73 -18.83 4.08
C LEU A 182 -12.23 -19.53 2.81
N ASN A 183 -13.25 -20.38 2.93
CA ASN A 183 -13.83 -21.08 1.79
C ASN A 183 -14.27 -20.05 0.73
N ASP A 184 -13.92 -20.29 -0.55
CA ASP A 184 -14.45 -19.61 -1.74
C ASP A 184 -15.94 -19.93 -1.98
N GLY A 185 -16.74 -19.94 -0.92
CA GLY A 185 -18.17 -20.23 -0.94
C GLY A 185 -18.95 -19.00 -1.38
N VAL A 186 -18.97 -18.73 -2.69
CA VAL A 186 -20.08 -18.00 -3.29
C VAL A 186 -21.33 -18.84 -3.01
N ALA A 187 -22.10 -18.45 -1.99
CA ALA A 187 -23.47 -18.92 -1.84
C ALA A 187 -24.29 -18.33 -2.98
N SER A 188 -24.24 -18.99 -4.13
CA SER A 188 -25.17 -18.80 -5.23
C SER A 188 -26.59 -19.01 -4.67
N SER A 189 -27.38 -17.94 -4.77
CA SER A 189 -28.82 -17.85 -4.57
C SER A 189 -29.57 -19.19 -4.54
N GLN A 190 -30.22 -19.50 -3.41
CA GLN A 190 -31.40 -20.35 -3.46
C GLN A 190 -32.60 -19.50 -3.90
N THR A 191 -33.07 -19.73 -5.12
CA THR A 191 -34.37 -19.30 -5.64
C THR A 191 -35.51 -19.85 -4.79
N PRO A 192 -36.60 -19.11 -4.54
CA PRO A 192 -37.80 -19.68 -3.94
C PRO A 192 -38.54 -20.50 -4.99
N THR A 193 -38.72 -21.79 -4.76
CA THR A 193 -39.69 -22.62 -5.50
C THR A 193 -41.10 -22.34 -5.00
N CYS A 194 -42.03 -22.27 -5.96
CA CYS A 194 -43.47 -22.03 -5.85
C CYS A 194 -44.18 -22.70 -4.68
#